data_AF-S8AIA8-F1
#
_entry.id   AF-S8AIA8-F1
#
_cell.length_a   1.000
_cell.length_b   1.000
_cell.length_c   1.000
_cell.angle_alpha   90.00
_cell.angle_beta   90.00
_cell.angle_gamma   90.00
#
_symmetry.space_group_name_H-M   'P 1'
#
loop_
_entity.id
_entity.type
_entity.pdbx_description
1 polymer ?
#
loop_
_entity_poly.entity_id
_entity_poly.type
_entity_poly.pdbx_seq_one_letter_code
_entity_poly.pdbx_strand_id
1 'polypeptide(L)'
;MAMHGRTPLIVGVRMLELGGSVAHILGCITGLLDCGADVNMKDSGGNTALHYAAGCTLGPEIYKAAIKTLLDYGADLLQTNGNGQKPRDVASNRKIKRMLAPPVVLVKV
;
A
#
# COMPACT_ATOMS: atom_id res chain seq x y z
N MET A 1 18.84 15.87 -10.64
CA MET A 1 18.50 15.41 -9.27
C MET A 1 18.04 13.97 -9.35
N ALA A 2 18.82 13.06 -8.78
CA ALA A 2 18.85 11.66 -9.16
C ALA A 2 17.55 10.88 -8.87
N MET A 3 17.14 10.09 -9.87
CA MET A 3 16.05 9.11 -9.84
C MET A 3 16.57 7.73 -9.43
N HIS A 4 17.51 7.66 -8.47
CA HIS A 4 18.06 6.38 -8.03
C HIS A 4 17.07 5.69 -7.08
N GLY A 5 16.41 4.63 -7.55
CA GLY A 5 15.68 3.68 -6.70
C GLY A 5 14.23 4.01 -6.35
N ARG A 6 13.58 4.96 -7.03
CA ARG A 6 12.16 5.26 -6.76
C ARG A 6 11.27 4.14 -7.28
N THR A 7 11.04 3.14 -6.43
CA THR A 7 9.87 2.27 -6.31
C THR A 7 8.64 2.81 -7.08
N PRO A 8 8.49 2.49 -8.38
CA PRO A 8 7.46 3.09 -9.24
C PRO A 8 6.05 2.81 -8.71
N LEU A 9 5.90 1.66 -8.07
CA LEU A 9 4.68 1.23 -7.40
C LEU A 9 4.26 2.17 -6.27
N ILE A 10 5.19 2.58 -5.40
CA ILE A 10 4.92 3.50 -4.29
C ILE A 10 4.50 4.88 -4.82
N VAL A 11 5.16 5.34 -5.89
CA VAL A 11 4.77 6.59 -6.55
C VAL A 11 3.35 6.49 -7.09
N GLY A 12 3.00 5.37 -7.75
CA GLY A 12 1.63 5.11 -8.22
C GLY A 12 0.59 5.23 -7.11
N VAL A 13 0.85 4.66 -5.93
CA VAL A 13 -0.04 4.79 -4.76
C VAL A 13 -0.16 6.24 -4.29
N ARG A 14 0.93 7.00 -4.24
CA ARG A 14 0.92 8.42 -3.84
C ARG A 14 0.21 9.32 -4.84
N MET A 15 0.17 8.95 -6.12
CA MET A 15 -0.56 9.72 -7.14
C MET A 15 -2.07 9.76 -6.87
N LEU A 16 -2.61 8.79 -6.10
CA LEU A 16 -4.01 8.84 -5.63
C LEU A 16 -4.28 10.09 -4.77
N GLU A 17 -3.25 10.68 -4.14
CA GLU A 17 -3.37 11.86 -3.27
C GLU A 17 -3.48 13.16 -4.07
N LEU A 18 -2.99 13.17 -5.31
CA LEU A 18 -2.85 14.37 -6.13
C LEU A 18 -4.10 14.67 -6.99
N GLY A 19 -5.22 13.96 -6.76
CA GLY A 19 -6.52 14.29 -7.36
C GLY A 19 -6.71 13.85 -8.82
N GLY A 20 -6.00 12.82 -9.27
CA GLY A 20 -6.13 12.25 -10.61
C GLY A 20 -7.28 11.25 -10.79
N SER A 21 -7.51 10.80 -12.02
CA SER A 21 -8.47 9.74 -12.34
C SER A 21 -8.08 8.42 -11.67
N VAL A 22 -8.87 8.00 -10.68
CA VAL A 22 -8.63 6.79 -9.86
C VAL A 22 -8.48 5.54 -10.73
N ALA A 23 -9.30 5.40 -11.77
CA ALA A 23 -9.26 4.26 -12.67
C ALA A 23 -7.91 4.15 -13.40
N HIS A 24 -7.37 5.26 -13.87
CA HIS A 24 -6.06 5.28 -14.53
C HIS A 24 -4.93 4.94 -13.56
N ILE A 25 -4.97 5.50 -12.34
CA ILE A 25 -3.92 5.27 -11.35
C ILE A 25 -3.91 3.81 -10.89
N LEU A 26 -5.08 3.22 -10.65
CA LEU A 26 -5.19 1.79 -10.35
C LEU A 26 -4.68 0.94 -11.51
N GLY A 27 -5.00 1.31 -12.76
CA GLY A 27 -4.46 0.63 -13.95
C GLY A 27 -2.93 0.70 -14.04
N CYS A 28 -2.33 1.82 -13.65
CA CYS A 28 -0.87 1.94 -13.56
C CYS A 28 -0.29 1.05 -12.46
N ILE A 29 -0.93 0.99 -11.28
CA ILE A 29 -0.50 0.13 -10.17
C ILE A 29 -0.55 -1.34 -10.60
N THR A 30 -1.67 -1.79 -11.18
CA THR A 30 -1.80 -3.17 -11.66
C THR A 30 -0.80 -3.47 -12.76
N GLY A 31 -0.65 -2.57 -13.75
CA GLY A 31 0.31 -2.77 -14.84
C GLY A 31 1.76 -2.88 -14.35
N LEU A 32 2.16 -2.11 -13.33
CA LEU A 32 3.48 -2.23 -12.70
C LEU A 32 3.63 -3.59 -12.01
N LEU A 33 2.62 -4.04 -11.27
CA LEU A 33 2.63 -5.32 -10.58
C LEU A 33 2.65 -6.51 -11.56
N ASP A 34 1.87 -6.44 -12.64
CA ASP A 34 1.85 -7.41 -13.74
C ASP A 34 3.21 -7.50 -14.45
N CYS A 35 3.95 -6.39 -14.52
CA CYS A 35 5.32 -6.36 -15.02
C CYS A 35 6.36 -6.92 -14.05
N GLY A 36 5.94 -7.50 -12.91
CA GLY A 36 6.82 -8.08 -11.90
C GLY A 36 7.41 -7.07 -10.92
N ALA A 37 6.79 -5.89 -10.75
CA ALA A 37 7.20 -4.99 -9.67
C ALA A 37 6.99 -5.67 -8.31
N ASP A 38 8.03 -5.67 -7.49
CA ASP A 38 7.95 -6.20 -6.13
C ASP A 38 7.01 -5.34 -5.28
N VAL A 39 5.89 -5.94 -4.87
CA VAL A 39 4.85 -5.31 -4.05
C VAL A 39 5.35 -4.92 -2.65
N ASN A 40 6.38 -5.61 -2.15
CA ASN A 40 6.97 -5.44 -0.83
C ASN A 40 8.25 -4.61 -0.84
N MET A 41 8.56 -3.99 -1.99
CA MET A 41 9.71 -3.12 -2.11
C MET A 41 9.59 -1.93 -1.16
N LYS A 42 10.68 -1.67 -0.43
CA LYS A 42 10.78 -0.56 0.51
C LYS A 42 11.44 0.64 -0.15
N ASP A 43 10.95 1.83 0.17
CA ASP A 43 11.64 3.08 -0.16
C ASP A 43 12.78 3.36 0.83
N SER A 44 13.43 4.52 0.70
CA SER A 44 14.51 4.96 1.60
C SER A 44 14.07 5.14 3.06
N GLY A 45 12.77 5.34 3.33
CA GLY A 45 12.20 5.37 4.68
C GLY A 45 11.77 3.98 5.19
N GLY A 46 12.02 2.92 4.43
CA GLY A 46 11.56 1.57 4.72
C GLY A 46 10.07 1.35 4.42
N ASN A 47 9.35 2.34 3.92
CA ASN A 47 7.93 2.25 3.64
C ASN A 47 7.67 1.45 2.37
N THR A 48 6.62 0.65 2.39
CA THR A 48 6.13 -0.10 1.23
C THR A 48 4.93 0.60 0.64
N ALA A 49 4.49 0.16 -0.54
CA ALA A 49 3.25 0.66 -1.15
C ALA A 49 2.05 0.55 -0.20
N LEU A 50 2.01 -0.50 0.62
CA LEU A 50 0.95 -0.73 1.60
C LEU A 50 0.99 0.27 2.76
N HIS A 51 2.17 0.73 3.20
CA HIS A 51 2.28 1.79 4.22
C HIS A 51 1.65 3.10 3.73
N TYR A 52 1.96 3.51 2.50
CA TYR A 52 1.38 4.73 1.91
C TYR A 52 -0.13 4.61 1.71
N ALA A 53 -0.59 3.48 1.16
CA ALA A 53 -2.02 3.25 0.96
C ALA A 53 -2.79 3.26 2.29
N ALA A 54 -2.18 2.75 3.37
CA ALA A 54 -2.76 2.70 4.69
C ALA A 54 -2.81 4.06 5.40
N GLY A 55 -1.74 4.86 5.28
CA GLY A 55 -1.61 6.16 5.92
C GLY A 55 -2.48 7.26 5.30
N CYS A 56 -3.03 7.03 4.11
CA CYS A 56 -3.80 8.06 3.43
C CYS A 56 -5.17 8.32 4.08
N THR A 57 -5.55 9.61 4.10
CA THR A 57 -6.79 10.11 4.72
C THR A 57 -7.80 10.64 3.70
N LEU A 58 -7.41 10.79 2.43
CA LEU A 58 -8.27 11.26 1.35
C LEU A 58 -9.22 10.13 0.90
N GLY A 59 -10.49 10.45 0.62
CA GLY A 59 -11.44 9.58 -0.08
C GLY A 59 -11.35 8.06 0.20
N PRO A 60 -12.04 7.53 1.23
CA PRO A 60 -11.78 6.18 1.74
C PRO A 60 -12.07 5.05 0.75
N GLU A 61 -12.81 5.27 -0.33
CA GLU A 61 -13.11 4.21 -1.32
C GLU A 61 -11.95 3.97 -2.29
N ILE A 62 -11.18 5.01 -2.60
CA ILE A 62 -10.08 4.97 -3.57
C ILE A 62 -8.93 4.11 -3.06
N TYR A 63 -8.51 4.37 -1.82
CA TYR A 63 -7.41 3.64 -1.19
C TYR A 63 -7.80 2.22 -0.80
N LYS A 64 -9.10 1.92 -0.65
CA LYS A 64 -9.54 0.54 -0.48
C LYS A 64 -9.26 -0.30 -1.69
N ALA A 65 -9.52 0.23 -2.88
CA ALA A 65 -9.20 -0.47 -4.12
C ALA A 65 -7.69 -0.71 -4.20
N ALA A 66 -6.87 0.32 -3.95
CA ALA A 66 -5.42 0.18 -3.95
C ALA A 66 -4.90 -0.83 -2.91
N ILE A 67 -5.39 -0.77 -1.66
CA ILE A 67 -5.03 -1.75 -0.62
C ILE A 67 -5.43 -3.15 -1.04
N LYS A 68 -6.66 -3.33 -1.55
CA LYS A 68 -7.12 -4.64 -2.01
C LYS A 68 -6.22 -5.18 -3.13
N THR A 69 -5.93 -4.36 -4.14
CA THR A 69 -5.01 -4.73 -5.21
C THR A 69 -3.64 -5.12 -4.67
N LEU A 70 -3.04 -4.32 -3.79
CA LEU A 70 -1.74 -4.66 -3.21
C LEU A 70 -1.77 -5.99 -2.44
N LEU A 71 -2.84 -6.25 -1.69
CA LEU A 71 -3.03 -7.52 -0.96
C LEU A 71 -3.26 -8.71 -1.90
N ASP A 72 -4.02 -8.53 -2.98
CA ASP A 72 -4.26 -9.56 -4.00
C ASP A 72 -2.94 -9.97 -4.68
N TYR A 73 -1.97 -9.06 -4.78
CA TYR A 73 -0.62 -9.32 -5.28
C TYR A 73 0.38 -9.77 -4.20
N GLY A 74 -0.08 -10.05 -2.97
CA GLY A 74 0.76 -10.59 -1.91
C GLY A 74 1.55 -9.56 -1.09
N ALA A 75 1.04 -8.33 -0.97
CA ALA A 75 1.62 -7.35 -0.06
C ALA A 75 1.62 -7.85 1.40
N ASP A 76 2.77 -7.76 2.04
CA ASP A 76 2.99 -8.18 3.42
C ASP A 76 2.40 -7.15 4.40
N LEU A 77 1.33 -7.57 5.06
CA LEU A 77 0.61 -6.84 6.11
C LEU A 77 1.44 -6.61 7.38
N LEU A 78 2.50 -7.39 7.57
CA LEU A 78 3.32 -7.42 8.78
C LEU A 78 4.68 -6.76 8.61
N GLN A 79 5.07 -6.44 7.38
CA GLN A 79 6.34 -5.81 7.07
C GLN A 79 6.43 -4.44 7.73
N THR A 80 7.53 -4.16 8.43
CA THR A 80 7.72 -2.88 9.11
C THR A 80 8.52 -1.89 8.28
N ASN A 81 8.18 -0.60 8.41
CA ASN A 81 8.99 0.48 7.87
C ASN A 81 10.24 0.77 8.73
N GLY A 82 11.01 1.80 8.37
CA GLY A 82 12.20 2.22 9.13
C GLY A 82 11.93 2.65 10.57
N ASN A 83 10.67 2.98 10.90
CA ASN A 83 10.23 3.32 12.26
C ASN A 83 9.71 2.10 13.04
N GLY A 84 9.77 0.89 12.47
CA GLY A 84 9.23 -0.33 13.09
C GLY A 84 7.70 -0.43 13.02
N GLN A 85 7.03 0.45 12.26
CA GLN A 85 5.57 0.47 12.13
C GLN A 85 5.12 -0.46 11.01
N LYS A 86 4.05 -1.21 11.22
CA LYS A 86 3.38 -1.99 10.17
C LYS A 86 2.43 -1.07 9.36
N PRO A 87 1.96 -1.48 8.16
CA PRO A 87 0.99 -0.72 7.38
C PRO A 87 -0.25 -0.33 8.19
N ARG A 88 -0.75 -1.23 9.05
CA ARG A 88 -1.91 -0.95 9.90
C ARG A 88 -1.65 0.11 10.99
N ASP A 89 -0.40 0.26 11.42
CA ASP A 89 -0.01 1.19 12.49
C ASP A 89 0.05 2.63 11.98
N VAL A 90 0.39 2.81 10.69
CA VAL A 90 0.36 4.12 10.03
C VAL A 90 -1.06 4.54 9.62
N ALA A 91 -2.02 3.62 9.59
CA ALA A 91 -3.40 3.93 9.23
C ALA A 91 -4.09 4.81 10.28
N SER A 92 -4.72 5.90 9.85
CA SER A 92 -5.56 6.72 10.74
C SER A 92 -7.04 6.30 10.74
N ASN A 93 -7.48 5.61 9.68
CA ASN A 93 -8.88 5.23 9.49
C ASN A 93 -9.21 3.83 10.04
N ARG A 94 -10.26 3.72 10.87
CA ARG A 94 -10.70 2.43 11.46
C ARG A 94 -11.07 1.36 10.44
N LYS A 95 -11.67 1.74 9.30
CA LYS A 95 -12.04 0.81 8.22
C LYS A 95 -10.79 0.23 7.56
N ILE A 96 -9.76 1.05 7.35
CA ILE A 96 -8.46 0.65 6.80
C ILE A 96 -7.70 -0.25 7.78
N LYS A 97 -7.65 0.12 9.07
CA LYS A 97 -7.07 -0.73 10.14
C LYS A 97 -7.69 -2.14 10.19
N ARG A 98 -9.00 -2.25 9.93
CA ARG A 98 -9.73 -3.53 9.84
C ARG A 98 -9.35 -4.33 8.60
N MET A 99 -9.17 -3.69 7.45
CA MET A 99 -8.74 -4.38 6.23
C MET A 99 -7.32 -4.91 6.34
N LEU A 100 -6.46 -4.15 7.01
CA LEU A 100 -5.07 -4.52 7.30
C LEU A 100 -4.95 -5.33 8.59
N ALA A 101 -6.05 -5.90 9.08
CA ALA A 101 -5.97 -6.84 10.18
C ALA A 101 -5.46 -8.18 9.69
N PRO A 102 -4.43 -8.75 10.36
CA PRO A 102 -4.11 -10.13 10.09
C PRO A 102 -5.40 -10.94 10.31
N PRO A 103 -5.69 -11.92 9.44
CA PRO A 103 -6.82 -12.80 9.66
C PRO A 103 -6.69 -13.31 11.09
N VAL A 104 -7.76 -13.18 11.88
CA VAL A 104 -7.82 -13.77 13.21
C VAL A 104 -7.69 -15.26 12.95
N VAL A 105 -6.48 -15.77 13.08
CA VAL A 105 -6.24 -17.21 13.13
C VAL A 105 -6.92 -17.59 14.43
N LEU A 106 -8.19 -18.00 14.32
CA LEU A 106 -8.85 -18.74 15.37
C LEU A 106 -7.97 -19.96 15.55
N VAL A 107 -7.10 -19.89 16.57
CA VAL A 107 -6.45 -21.05 17.12
C VAL A 107 -7.61 -21.89 17.61
N LYS A 108 -8.10 -22.80 16.76
CA LYS A 108 -8.99 -23.87 17.18
C LYS A 108 -8.14 -24.70 18.15
N VAL A 109 -8.42 -24.49 19.43
CA VAL A 109 -8.06 -25.41 20.51
C VAL A 109 -8.65 -26.78 20.24
#